data_AF-A0A0L6T6W7-F1
#
_entry.id   AF-A0A0L6T6W7-F1
#
_cell.length_a   1.000
_cell.length_b   1.000
_cell.length_c   1.000
_cell.angle_alpha   90.00
_cell.angle_beta   90.00
_cell.angle_gamma   90.00
#
_symmetry.space_group_name_H-M   'P 1'
#
loop_
_entity.id
_entity.type
_entity.pdbx_description
1 polymer ?
#
loop_
_entity_poly.entity_id
_entity_poly.type
_entity_poly.pdbx_seq_one_letter_code
_entity_poly.pdbx_strand_id
1 'polypeptide(L)'
;LPHACTLNGKCQEVCPVDIPLPTLLRGWRDRSWREGLEPAAMRFGMGAFTFVASRPWLYRLGVAVALPVMRLFSRGGWIRSMPGLGAWTAYRDFPAPEGRTFMARYASGEGQRK
;
A
#
# COMPACT_ATOMS: atom_id res chain seq x y z
N LEU A 1 -1.12 -9.02 -19.29
CA LEU A 1 0.24 -8.78 -18.74
C LEU A 1 0.61 -7.35 -18.31
N PRO A 2 -0.19 -6.27 -18.50
CA PRO A 2 0.28 -4.92 -18.17
C PRO A 2 0.52 -4.71 -16.66
N HIS A 3 -0.12 -5.49 -15.78
CA HIS A 3 0.04 -5.39 -14.32
C HIS A 3 1.30 -6.08 -13.76
N ALA A 4 1.99 -6.90 -14.55
CA ALA A 4 3.23 -7.56 -14.11
C ALA A 4 4.48 -6.64 -14.23
N CYS A 5 4.41 -5.62 -15.09
CA CYS A 5 5.51 -4.68 -15.28
C CYS A 5 5.60 -3.68 -14.12
N THR A 6 6.80 -3.45 -13.58
CA THR A 6 7.05 -2.44 -12.53
C THR A 6 7.12 -1.01 -13.06
N LEU A 7 7.08 -0.82 -14.38
CA LEU A 7 7.19 0.47 -15.07
C LEU A 7 8.50 1.24 -14.77
N ASN A 8 9.62 0.52 -14.62
CA ASN A 8 10.94 1.12 -14.36
C ASN A 8 11.54 1.93 -15.52
N GLY A 9 10.98 1.85 -16.74
CA GLY A 9 11.44 2.58 -17.92
C GLY A 9 12.62 1.96 -18.68
N LYS A 10 13.29 0.92 -18.14
CA LYS A 10 14.54 0.42 -18.72
C LYS A 10 14.38 -0.13 -20.13
N CYS A 11 13.24 -0.78 -20.41
CA CYS A 11 12.95 -1.31 -21.74
C CYS A 11 12.87 -0.22 -22.82
N GLN A 12 12.45 1.00 -22.47
CA GLN A 12 12.41 2.12 -23.42
C GLN A 12 13.81 2.70 -23.65
N GLU A 13 14.61 2.81 -22.60
CA GLU A 13 15.98 3.35 -22.67
C GLU A 13 16.91 2.52 -23.57
N VAL A 14 16.79 1.20 -23.52
CA VAL A 14 17.66 0.28 -24.28
C VAL A 14 17.10 -0.08 -25.66
N CYS A 15 15.92 0.43 -26.01
CA CYS A 15 15.24 0.02 -27.23
C CYS A 15 15.92 0.65 -28.46
N PRO A 16 16.41 -0.14 -29.43
CA PRO A 16 17.08 0.39 -30.61
C PRO A 16 16.13 1.10 -31.59
N VAL A 17 14.82 1.00 -31.39
CA VAL A 17 13.76 1.52 -32.27
C VAL A 17 12.79 2.45 -31.52
N ASP A 18 13.17 2.93 -30.34
CA ASP A 18 12.45 3.96 -29.57
C ASP A 18 10.97 3.67 -29.26
N ILE A 19 10.61 2.40 -29.02
CA ILE A 19 9.21 2.05 -28.67
C ILE A 19 8.88 2.58 -27.25
N PRO A 20 7.82 3.39 -27.07
CA PRO A 20 7.43 3.94 -25.78
C PRO A 20 6.63 2.93 -24.92
N LEU A 21 7.22 1.78 -24.62
CA LEU A 21 6.59 0.68 -23.87
C LEU A 21 5.93 1.12 -22.56
N PRO A 22 6.58 1.91 -21.66
CA PRO A 22 5.97 2.35 -20.41
C PRO A 22 4.69 3.16 -20.62
N THR A 23 4.65 4.00 -21.65
CA THR A 23 3.49 4.83 -21.98
C THR A 23 2.35 3.96 -22.51
N LEU A 24 2.64 3.02 -23.41
CA LEU A 24 1.65 2.08 -23.93
C LEU A 24 1.03 1.24 -22.80
N LEU A 25 1.85 0.68 -21.91
CA LEU A 25 1.39 -0.12 -20.78
C LEU A 25 0.54 0.70 -19.81
N ARG A 26 0.87 1.97 -19.57
CA ARG A 26 0.03 2.89 -18.79
C ARG A 26 -1.35 3.11 -19.43
N GLY A 27 -1.39 3.33 -20.74
CA GLY A 27 -2.65 3.46 -21.49
C GLY A 27 -3.53 2.21 -21.40
N TRP A 28 -2.92 1.02 -21.50
CA TRP A 28 -3.65 -0.25 -21.31
C TRP A 28 -4.20 -0.42 -19.90
N ARG A 29 -3.47 0.01 -18.86
CA ARG A 29 -3.99 -0.01 -17.48
C ARG A 29 -5.17 0.94 -17.30
N ASP A 30 -5.13 2.14 -17.87
CA ASP A 30 -6.24 3.09 -17.81
C ASP A 30 -7.48 2.54 -18.54
N ARG A 31 -7.29 1.95 -19.73
CA ARG A 31 -8.37 1.28 -20.47
C ARG A 31 -8.97 0.12 -19.68
N SER A 32 -8.14 -0.77 -19.15
CA SER A 32 -8.56 -1.90 -18.30
C SER A 32 -9.42 -1.45 -17.12
N TRP A 33 -9.02 -0.34 -16.47
CA TRP A 33 -9.77 0.25 -15.38
C TRP A 33 -11.13 0.78 -15.82
N ARG A 34 -11.19 1.53 -16.93
CA ARG A 34 -12.44 2.09 -17.48
C ARG A 34 -13.41 1.01 -17.93
N GLU A 35 -12.90 -0.04 -18.55
CA GLU A 35 -13.68 -1.18 -19.02
C GLU A 35 -14.09 -2.14 -17.89
N GLY A 36 -13.61 -1.90 -16.65
CA GLY A 36 -14.00 -2.70 -15.50
C GLY A 36 -13.38 -4.10 -15.47
N LEU A 37 -12.27 -4.31 -16.20
CA LEU A 37 -11.59 -5.60 -16.31
C LEU A 37 -10.73 -5.94 -15.07
N GLU A 38 -10.61 -5.01 -14.13
CA GLU A 38 -9.94 -5.23 -12.86
C GLU A 38 -10.76 -6.09 -11.89
N PRO A 39 -10.12 -6.91 -11.04
CA PRO A 39 -10.82 -7.69 -10.02
C PRO A 39 -11.72 -6.81 -9.15
N ALA A 40 -12.97 -7.24 -8.92
CA ALA A 40 -13.95 -6.49 -8.13
C ALA A 40 -13.44 -6.14 -6.73
N ALA A 41 -12.72 -7.07 -6.08
CA ALA A 41 -12.08 -6.85 -4.78
C ALA A 41 -11.06 -5.71 -4.80
N MET A 42 -10.29 -5.56 -5.89
CA MET A 42 -9.34 -4.47 -6.04
C MET A 42 -10.05 -3.13 -6.19
N ARG A 43 -11.10 -3.07 -7.02
CA ARG A 43 -11.89 -1.84 -7.23
C ARG A 43 -12.55 -1.38 -5.93
N PHE A 44 -13.18 -2.32 -5.21
CA PHE A 44 -13.79 -2.05 -3.93
C PHE A 44 -12.75 -1.63 -2.88
N GLY A 45 -11.65 -2.38 -2.76
CA GLY A 45 -10.57 -2.08 -1.82
C GLY A 45 -9.96 -0.70 -2.04
N MET A 46 -9.72 -0.33 -3.30
CA MET A 46 -9.22 1.00 -3.66
C MET A 46 -10.24 2.10 -3.31
N GLY A 47 -11.52 1.87 -3.59
CA GLY A 47 -12.60 2.79 -3.21
C GLY A 47 -12.69 2.99 -1.70
N ALA A 48 -12.71 1.91 -0.92
CA ALA A 48 -12.73 1.97 0.54
C ALA A 48 -11.48 2.67 1.09
N PHE A 49 -10.30 2.37 0.55
CA PHE A 49 -9.06 3.02 0.94
C PHE A 49 -9.11 4.53 0.67
N THR A 50 -9.53 4.95 -0.52
CA THR A 50 -9.64 6.38 -0.87
C THR A 50 -10.62 7.10 0.06
N PHE A 51 -11.77 6.51 0.37
CA PHE A 51 -12.76 7.07 1.28
C PHE A 51 -12.19 7.33 2.68
N VAL A 52 -11.40 6.39 3.22
CA VAL A 52 -10.77 6.50 4.55
C VAL A 52 -9.58 7.45 4.51
N ALA A 53 -8.70 7.31 3.52
CA ALA A 53 -7.47 8.11 3.39
C ALA A 53 -7.75 9.59 3.13
N SER A 54 -8.81 9.93 2.38
CA SER A 54 -9.22 11.31 2.14
C SER A 54 -9.86 11.99 3.37
N ARG A 55 -10.15 11.25 4.45
CA ARG A 55 -10.76 11.78 5.68
C ARG A 55 -9.79 11.62 6.86
N PRO A 56 -9.07 12.67 7.25
CA PRO A 56 -8.01 12.56 8.26
C PRO A 56 -8.46 11.97 9.59
N TRP A 57 -9.68 12.25 10.04
CA TRP A 57 -10.20 11.72 11.31
C TRP A 57 -10.46 10.21 11.26
N LEU A 58 -11.03 9.71 10.16
CA LEU A 58 -11.24 8.26 9.94
C LEU A 58 -9.91 7.54 9.84
N TYR A 59 -8.98 8.10 9.06
CA TYR A 59 -7.66 7.52 8.92
C TYR A 59 -6.94 7.43 10.27
N ARG A 60 -6.96 8.50 11.08
CA ARG A 60 -6.35 8.50 12.42
C ARG A 60 -6.98 7.48 13.35
N LEU A 61 -8.32 7.39 13.37
CA LEU A 61 -9.03 6.42 14.20
C LEU A 61 -8.72 4.98 13.74
N GLY A 62 -8.76 4.73 12.44
CA GLY A 62 -8.45 3.43 11.86
C GLY A 62 -7.04 2.98 12.20
N VAL A 63 -6.03 3.85 12.05
CA VAL A 63 -4.64 3.52 12.41
C VAL A 63 -4.48 3.36 13.93
N ALA A 64 -5.14 4.19 14.74
CA ALA A 64 -5.07 4.08 16.20
C ALA A 64 -5.59 2.73 16.72
N VAL A 65 -6.57 2.13 16.04
CA VAL A 65 -7.07 0.78 16.34
C VAL A 65 -6.24 -0.32 15.66
N ALA A 66 -5.78 -0.09 14.42
CA ALA A 66 -5.04 -1.10 13.66
C ALA A 66 -3.70 -1.46 14.30
N LEU A 67 -2.91 -0.49 14.77
CA LEU A 67 -1.59 -0.76 15.36
C LEU A 67 -1.62 -1.68 16.60
N PRO A 68 -2.47 -1.45 17.63
CA PRO A 68 -2.55 -2.36 18.77
C PRO A 68 -3.08 -3.74 18.37
N VAL A 69 -4.04 -3.83 17.45
CA VAL A 69 -4.51 -5.12 16.92
C VAL A 69 -3.35 -5.85 16.24
N MET A 70 -2.56 -5.16 15.41
CA MET A 70 -1.42 -5.76 14.73
C MET A 70 -0.37 -6.31 15.69
N ARG A 71 -0.20 -5.67 16.86
CA ARG A 71 0.73 -6.12 17.90
C ARG A 71 0.33 -7.42 18.57
N LEU A 72 -0.97 -7.72 18.67
CA LEU A 72 -1.43 -8.99 19.22
C LEU A 72 -0.94 -10.19 18.39
N PHE A 73 -0.65 -9.97 17.10
CA PHE A 73 -0.11 -10.98 16.19
C PHE A 73 1.42 -10.91 16.04
N SER A 74 2.09 -9.96 16.71
CA SER A 74 3.55 -9.84 16.68
C SER A 74 4.21 -10.86 17.61
N ARG A 75 5.20 -11.60 17.11
CA ARG A 75 6.05 -12.51 17.88
C ARG A 75 7.51 -12.19 17.62
N GLY A 76 8.26 -11.90 18.69
CA GLY A 76 9.69 -11.57 18.58
C GLY A 76 9.98 -10.28 17.80
N GLY A 77 9.05 -9.32 17.80
CA GLY A 77 9.19 -8.06 17.06
C GLY A 77 8.81 -8.13 15.58
N TRP A 78 8.27 -9.26 15.12
CA TRP A 78 7.85 -9.47 13.73
C TRP A 78 6.45 -10.09 13.65
N ILE A 79 5.73 -9.77 12.58
CA ILE A 79 4.44 -10.36 12.23
C ILE A 79 4.66 -11.26 11.02
N ARG A 80 4.66 -12.56 11.26
CA ARG A 80 4.86 -13.60 10.22
C ARG A 80 3.56 -14.04 9.55
N SER A 81 2.42 -13.86 10.21
CA SER A 81 1.12 -14.17 9.64
C SER A 81 0.01 -13.41 10.37
N MET A 82 -0.98 -12.92 9.61
CA MET A 82 -2.15 -12.24 10.15
C MET A 82 -3.35 -12.41 9.22
N PRO A 83 -4.56 -12.63 9.75
CA PRO A 83 -5.79 -12.59 8.97
C PRO A 83 -5.88 -11.28 8.17
N GLY A 84 -6.20 -11.37 6.88
CA GLY A 84 -6.32 -10.20 5.99
C GLY A 84 -5.00 -9.70 5.38
N LEU A 85 -3.84 -10.08 5.91
CA LEU A 85 -2.52 -9.74 5.34
C LEU A 85 -1.81 -10.95 4.70
N GLY A 86 -2.51 -12.07 4.54
CA GLY A 86 -1.96 -13.33 4.02
C GLY A 86 -1.20 -13.18 2.69
N ALA A 87 -1.71 -12.36 1.77
CA ALA A 87 -1.05 -12.10 0.48
C ALA A 87 0.32 -11.43 0.63
N TRP A 88 0.52 -10.62 1.68
CA TRP A 88 1.81 -10.00 1.97
C TRP A 88 2.69 -10.95 2.77
N THR A 89 2.16 -11.51 3.86
CA THR A 89 2.89 -12.40 4.77
C THR A 89 3.29 -13.73 4.13
N ALA A 90 2.72 -14.08 2.97
CA ALA A 90 3.17 -15.21 2.16
C ALA A 90 4.60 -15.01 1.59
N TYR A 91 5.01 -13.76 1.37
CA TYR A 91 6.30 -13.45 0.74
C TYR A 91 7.21 -12.56 1.60
N ARG A 92 6.65 -11.84 2.59
CA ARG A 92 7.37 -10.86 3.41
C ARG A 92 6.84 -10.77 4.83
N ASP A 93 7.74 -10.71 5.80
CA ASP A 93 7.38 -10.42 7.20
C ASP A 93 7.16 -8.91 7.41
N PHE A 94 6.25 -8.56 8.32
CA PHE A 94 6.07 -7.18 8.79
C PHE A 94 6.85 -6.93 10.08
N PRO A 95 7.53 -5.78 10.24
CA PRO A 95 8.03 -5.38 11.55
C PRO A 95 6.85 -5.09 12.49
N ALA A 96 7.02 -5.39 13.78
CA ALA A 96 6.02 -5.06 14.77
C ALA A 96 5.85 -3.53 14.87
N PRO A 97 4.61 -3.01 14.83
CA PRO A 97 4.40 -1.58 14.88
C PRO A 97 4.82 -0.97 16.23
N GLU A 98 5.24 0.29 16.17
CA GLU A 98 5.65 1.06 17.35
C GLU A 98 4.49 1.41 18.30
N GLY A 99 4.86 1.87 19.50
CA GLY A 99 4.00 2.20 20.65
C GLY A 99 2.77 3.02 20.30
N ARG A 100 3.02 4.04 19.50
CA ARG A 100 2.18 5.19 19.26
C ARG A 100 2.27 5.53 17.78
N THR A 101 1.18 6.02 17.20
CA THR A 101 1.21 6.55 15.84
C THR A 101 2.13 7.78 15.78
N PHE A 102 2.73 8.05 14.62
CA PHE A 102 3.50 9.27 14.41
C PHE A 102 2.71 10.52 14.82
N MET A 103 1.42 10.59 14.45
CA MET A 103 0.55 11.71 14.79
C MET A 103 0.33 11.86 16.30
N ALA A 104 0.21 10.76 17.04
CA ALA A 104 0.12 10.80 18.49
C ALA A 104 1.42 11.29 19.14
N ARG A 105 2.58 10.84 18.63
CA ARG A 105 3.91 11.31 19.10
C ARG A 105 4.14 12.79 18.78
N TYR A 106 3.67 13.24 17.62
CA TYR A 106 3.76 14.65 17.23
C TYR A 106 2.90 15.53 18.15
N ALA A 107 1.67 15.11 18.44
CA ALA A 107 0.77 15.83 19.34
C ALA A 107 1.28 15.86 20.80
N SER A 108 2.02 14.84 21.26
CA SER A 108 2.60 14.81 22.61
C SER A 108 3.88 15.64 22.78
N GLY A 109 4.39 16.25 21.70
CA GLY A 109 5.62 17.05 21.74
C GLY A 109 6.91 16.24 21.83
N GLU A 110 6.86 14.90 21.72
CA GLU A 110 8.04 14.03 21.78
C GLU A 110 9.07 14.34 20.68
N GLY A 111 8.63 14.80 19.51
CA GLY A 111 9.50 15.17 18.39
C GLY A 111 10.15 16.56 18.50
N GLN A 112 9.82 17.35 19.54
CA GLN A 112 10.35 18.72 19.73
C GLN A 112 11.47 18.78 20.76
N ARG A 113 11.73 17.70 21.51
CA ARG A 113 12.90 17.60 22.39
C ARG A 113 14.13 17.27 21.54
N LYS A 114 14.97 18.28 21.29
CA LYS A 114 16.37 18.11 20.91
C LYS A 114 17.21 17.74 22.12
#